data_AF-A0A1Z8MI88-F1
#
_entry.id   AF-A0A1Z8MI88-F1
#
_cell.length_a   1.000
_cell.length_b   1.000
_cell.length_c   1.000
_cell.angle_alpha   90.00
_cell.angle_beta   90.00
_cell.angle_gamma   90.00
#
_symmetry.space_group_name_H-M   'P 1'
#
loop_
_entity.id
_entity.type
_entity.pdbx_description
1 polymer ?
#
loop_
_entity_poly.entity_id
_entity_poly.type
_entity_poly.pdbx_seq_one_letter_code
_entity_poly.pdbx_strand_id
1 'polypeptide(L)'
;MGKLAQYMQDEFATRCPAGWKCSSEKRVLSAELERRIGYSPRVDVCCERDDGSRRLWIEFEISRADPVANHAKFATSHLFKPFDETDVFVSMVSSHVTRGRRNLASNTVHLLRHIGINSFQTVLFPTINPERIKQLNHSSIEQLQEASLDIASEQERVFQVVDPVLETDGQRVHFTSELFEVIRNLHQWNHQISDPDTKKLWKRRTVTYFVFDSASKLFAPSKFCAYVIPNQSSSIQQTPAAGLMDIATYCKVDQSYRGFDGQRARVHLTKNLGMKLSAPSVTIDRAFETWLQRNDSSIVVHPNGPKFIRAPDWY
;
A
#
# COMPACT_ATOMS: atom_id res chain seq x y z
N MET A 1 -1.57 24.90 9.54
CA MET A 1 -1.50 23.43 9.42
C MET A 1 -2.93 22.91 9.36
N GLY A 2 -3.20 21.84 8.63
CA GLY A 2 -4.54 21.24 8.62
C GLY A 2 -4.83 20.59 9.97
N LYS A 3 -6.02 20.81 10.53
CA LYS A 3 -6.38 20.31 11.87
C LYS A 3 -6.55 18.79 11.92
N LEU A 4 -6.82 18.17 10.76
CA LEU A 4 -6.93 16.71 10.67
C LEU A 4 -5.61 16.01 10.95
N ALA A 5 -4.46 16.53 10.49
CA ALA A 5 -3.16 15.91 10.80
C ALA A 5 -2.89 15.93 12.30
N GLN A 6 -3.10 17.09 12.96
CA GLN A 6 -2.95 17.22 14.41
C GLN A 6 -3.90 16.27 15.15
N TYR A 7 -5.17 16.22 14.77
CA TYR A 7 -6.14 15.29 15.35
C TYR A 7 -5.68 13.82 15.20
N MET A 8 -5.15 13.43 14.04
CA MET A 8 -4.59 12.10 13.82
C MET A 8 -3.39 11.81 14.72
N GLN A 9 -2.48 12.77 14.89
CA GLN A 9 -1.32 12.63 15.79
C GLN A 9 -1.77 12.36 17.23
N ASP A 10 -2.74 13.15 17.72
CA ASP A 10 -3.29 13.03 19.07
C ASP A 10 -4.01 11.69 19.29
N GLU A 11 -4.83 11.26 18.33
CA GLU A 11 -5.54 9.98 18.41
C GLU A 11 -4.59 8.78 18.30
N PHE A 12 -3.53 8.86 17.48
CA PHE A 12 -2.53 7.79 17.42
C PHE A 12 -1.79 7.63 18.75
N ALA A 13 -1.47 8.74 19.42
CA ALA A 13 -0.85 8.72 20.74
C ALA A 13 -1.81 8.19 21.81
N THR A 14 -3.07 8.63 21.79
CA THR A 14 -4.11 8.21 22.74
C THR A 14 -4.42 6.71 22.62
N ARG A 15 -4.39 6.17 21.41
CA ARG A 15 -4.68 4.76 21.11
C ARG A 15 -3.41 3.96 20.88
N CYS A 16 -2.32 4.32 21.54
CA CYS A 16 -1.07 3.60 21.36
C CYS A 16 -1.23 2.11 21.73
N PRO A 17 -0.89 1.16 20.85
CA PRO A 17 -1.02 -0.26 21.14
C PRO A 17 -0.17 -0.69 22.34
N ALA A 18 -0.61 -1.73 23.06
CA ALA A 18 0.18 -2.29 24.15
C ALA A 18 1.56 -2.78 23.65
N GLY A 19 2.62 -2.46 24.40
CA GLY A 19 4.00 -2.77 24.01
C GLY A 19 4.62 -1.76 23.03
N TRP A 20 3.95 -0.64 22.78
CA TRP A 20 4.44 0.46 21.96
C TRP A 20 4.43 1.78 22.72
N LYS A 21 5.33 2.68 22.31
CA LYS A 21 5.34 4.10 22.66
C LYS A 21 5.05 4.90 21.41
N CYS A 22 4.16 5.88 21.53
CA CYS A 22 3.82 6.78 20.44
C CYS A 22 4.21 8.20 20.80
N SER A 23 4.82 8.91 19.87
CA SER A 23 5.21 10.32 20.01
C SER A 23 4.90 11.08 18.72
N SER A 24 4.54 12.35 18.84
CA SER A 24 4.29 13.21 17.68
C SER A 24 5.49 14.14 17.42
N GLU A 25 5.60 14.61 16.17
CA GLU A 25 6.60 15.61 15.74
C GLU A 25 8.05 15.22 16.12
N LYS A 26 8.37 13.92 16.06
CA LYS A 26 9.68 13.42 16.49
C LYS A 26 10.76 13.82 15.48
N ARG A 27 11.90 14.31 15.99
CA ARG A 27 13.05 14.67 15.16
C ARG A 27 13.72 13.43 14.59
N VAL A 28 13.98 13.44 13.27
CA VAL A 28 14.79 12.39 12.63
C VAL A 28 16.29 12.65 12.88
N LEU A 29 16.70 13.92 12.76
CA LEU A 29 18.08 14.37 12.89
C LEU A 29 18.31 15.16 14.19
N SER A 30 19.58 15.34 14.56
CA SER A 30 19.95 16.19 15.70
C SER A 30 19.72 17.67 15.37
N ALA A 31 19.42 18.48 16.39
CA ALA A 31 19.22 19.92 16.22
C ALA A 31 20.44 20.67 15.66
N GLU A 32 21.65 20.13 15.87
CA GLU A 32 22.87 20.66 15.26
C GLU A 32 22.90 20.42 13.75
N LEU A 33 22.64 19.19 13.32
CA LEU A 33 22.67 18.85 11.90
C LEU A 33 21.56 19.58 11.13
N GLU A 34 20.38 19.72 11.73
CA GLU A 34 19.27 20.49 11.15
C GLU A 34 19.63 21.95 10.88
N ARG A 35 20.33 22.59 11.83
CA ARG A 35 20.85 23.95 11.62
C ARG A 35 21.87 24.01 10.49
N ARG A 36 22.70 22.97 10.34
CA ARG A 36 23.73 22.90 9.30
C ARG A 36 23.15 22.68 7.90
N ILE A 37 22.16 21.81 7.76
CA ILE A 37 21.55 21.47 6.45
C ILE A 37 20.41 22.40 6.04
N GLY A 38 19.88 23.21 6.97
CA GLY A 38 18.87 24.23 6.68
C GLY A 38 17.43 23.71 6.64
N TYR A 39 17.16 22.50 7.10
CA TYR A 39 15.80 21.97 7.27
C TYR A 39 15.69 21.02 8.46
N SER A 40 14.46 20.83 8.95
CA SER A 40 14.15 20.05 10.15
C SER A 40 13.19 18.92 9.81
N PRO A 41 13.69 17.70 9.52
CA PRO A 41 12.85 16.54 9.27
C PRO A 41 12.18 16.10 10.58
N ARG A 42 10.86 16.28 10.63
CA ARG A 42 9.96 15.80 11.69
C ARG A 42 9.05 14.76 11.08
N VAL A 43 8.69 13.77 11.89
CA VAL A 43 7.62 12.84 11.55
C VAL A 43 6.35 13.22 12.28
N ASP A 44 5.19 13.10 11.62
CA ASP A 44 3.91 13.35 12.28
C ASP A 44 3.73 12.41 13.49
N VAL A 45 3.98 11.12 13.30
CA VAL A 45 3.90 10.10 14.37
C VAL A 45 5.09 9.15 14.32
N CYS A 46 5.71 8.91 15.47
CA CYS A 46 6.70 7.85 15.67
C CYS A 46 6.19 6.83 16.68
N CYS A 47 6.02 5.58 16.23
CA CYS A 47 5.69 4.44 17.08
C CYS A 47 6.94 3.58 17.29
N GLU A 48 7.35 3.39 18.54
CA GLU A 48 8.49 2.56 18.93
C GLU A 48 8.02 1.39 19.76
N ARG A 49 8.45 0.17 19.43
CA ARG A 49 8.17 -0.99 20.27
C ARG A 49 9.04 -0.92 21.52
N ASP A 50 8.49 -1.31 22.66
CA ASP A 50 9.17 -1.22 23.96
C ASP A 50 10.46 -2.04 24.04
N ASP A 51 10.51 -3.15 23.30
CA ASP A 51 11.66 -4.05 23.19
C ASP A 51 12.73 -3.55 22.18
N GLY A 52 12.49 -2.42 21.51
CA GLY A 52 13.36 -1.87 20.48
C GLY A 52 13.37 -2.66 19.16
N SER A 53 12.53 -3.68 19.02
CA SER A 53 12.55 -4.55 17.83
C SER A 53 12.04 -3.85 16.57
N ARG A 54 11.37 -2.71 16.73
CA ARG A 54 10.73 -1.98 15.63
C ARG A 54 10.48 -0.52 15.94
N ARG A 55 10.62 0.31 14.91
CA ARG A 55 10.21 1.72 14.94
C ARG A 55 9.51 2.07 13.64
N LEU A 56 8.35 2.71 13.73
CA LEU A 56 7.58 3.21 12.60
C LEU A 56 7.65 4.74 12.58
N TRP A 57 7.98 5.29 11.42
CA TRP A 57 8.00 6.71 11.12
C TRP A 57 6.84 7.02 10.16
N ILE A 58 5.74 7.58 10.68
CA ILE A 58 4.47 7.73 9.97
C ILE A 58 4.21 9.20 9.61
N GLU A 59 4.05 9.47 8.31
CA GLU A 59 3.65 10.78 7.76
C GLU A 59 2.19 10.75 7.31
N PHE A 60 1.45 11.83 7.58
CA PHE A 60 0.09 12.05 7.10
C PHE A 60 0.09 13.03 5.92
N GLU A 61 0.00 12.50 4.70
CA GLU A 61 -0.09 13.32 3.48
C GLU A 61 -1.56 13.70 3.19
N ILE A 62 -2.04 14.71 3.92
CA ILE A 62 -3.42 15.21 3.85
C ILE A 62 -3.52 16.46 2.99
N SER A 63 -4.29 16.41 1.91
CA SER A 63 -4.54 17.59 1.04
C SER A 63 -3.26 18.27 0.52
N ARG A 64 -2.19 17.50 0.32
CA ARG A 64 -0.86 18.03 0.01
C ARG A 64 -0.71 18.38 -1.47
N ALA A 65 -0.07 19.51 -1.72
CA ALA A 65 0.32 19.91 -3.07
C ALA A 65 1.52 19.09 -3.58
N ASP A 66 2.42 18.70 -2.69
CA ASP A 66 3.58 17.88 -2.99
C ASP A 66 3.82 16.84 -1.87
N PRO A 67 3.26 15.63 -2.01
CA PRO A 67 3.46 14.56 -1.02
C PRO A 67 4.89 13.98 -1.04
N VAL A 68 5.73 14.32 -2.02
CA VAL A 68 7.08 13.78 -2.15
C VAL A 68 8.08 14.50 -1.25
N ALA A 69 7.78 15.74 -0.86
CA ALA A 69 8.69 16.55 -0.04
C ALA A 69 9.14 15.85 1.25
N ASN A 70 8.24 15.14 1.94
CA ASN A 70 8.61 14.39 3.15
C ASN A 70 9.45 13.14 2.80
N HIS A 71 9.08 12.38 1.77
CA HIS A 71 9.92 11.27 1.28
C HIS A 71 11.36 11.73 0.99
N ALA A 72 11.52 12.88 0.32
CA ALA A 72 12.83 13.46 0.04
C ALA A 72 13.59 13.82 1.32
N LYS A 73 12.94 14.46 2.31
CA LYS A 73 13.58 14.77 3.60
C LYS A 73 14.07 13.52 4.31
N PHE A 74 13.33 12.42 4.26
CA PHE A 74 13.73 11.15 4.87
C PHE A 74 14.89 10.50 4.09
N ALA A 75 14.82 10.47 2.76
CA ALA A 75 15.92 10.02 1.92
C ALA A 75 17.22 10.77 2.19
N THR A 76 17.16 12.11 2.26
CA THR A 76 18.34 12.93 2.52
C THR A 76 18.81 12.81 3.96
N SER A 77 17.90 12.61 4.93
CA SER A 77 18.28 12.33 6.32
C SER A 77 19.07 11.03 6.43
N HIS A 78 18.67 10.00 5.68
CA HIS A 78 19.35 8.70 5.63
C HIS A 78 20.82 8.79 5.20
N LEU A 79 21.18 9.79 4.36
CA LEU A 79 22.57 10.03 3.95
C LEU A 79 23.47 10.48 5.10
N PHE A 80 22.92 11.16 6.11
CA PHE A 80 23.68 11.68 7.25
C PHE A 80 23.54 10.82 8.50
N LYS A 81 22.38 10.20 8.66
CA LYS A 81 22.04 9.27 9.73
C LYS A 81 21.23 8.14 9.12
N PRO A 82 21.88 7.02 8.77
CA PRO A 82 21.19 5.85 8.28
C PRO A 82 20.08 5.41 9.23
N PHE A 83 19.00 4.93 8.65
CA PHE A 83 17.89 4.32 9.38
C PHE A 83 18.29 2.89 9.73
N ASP A 84 17.91 2.43 10.92
CA ASP A 84 18.17 1.06 11.36
C ASP A 84 17.33 0.07 10.55
N GLU A 85 17.74 -1.20 10.46
CA GLU A 85 16.95 -2.24 9.76
C GLU A 85 15.55 -2.44 10.38
N THR A 86 15.40 -2.06 11.65
CA THR A 86 14.14 -2.08 12.40
C THR A 86 13.27 -0.85 12.18
N ASP A 87 13.80 0.20 11.53
CA ASP A 87 13.04 1.40 11.17
C ASP A 87 12.20 1.14 9.92
N VAL A 88 10.95 1.60 9.94
CA VAL A 88 10.04 1.55 8.80
C VAL A 88 9.41 2.91 8.58
N PHE A 89 9.55 3.45 7.37
CA PHE A 89 8.86 4.67 6.96
C PHE A 89 7.48 4.35 6.38
N VAL A 90 6.44 5.08 6.79
CA VAL A 90 5.07 4.89 6.30
C VAL A 90 4.48 6.24 5.90
N SER A 91 4.08 6.38 4.65
CA SER A 91 3.34 7.55 4.16
C SER A 91 1.86 7.19 4.04
N MET A 92 1.01 7.81 4.86
CA MET A 92 -0.45 7.66 4.81
C MET A 92 -1.05 8.78 3.96
N VAL A 93 -1.48 8.46 2.74
CA VAL A 93 -1.92 9.44 1.75
C VAL A 93 -3.44 9.43 1.62
N SER A 94 -4.06 10.58 1.87
CA SER A 94 -5.52 10.73 1.79
C SER A 94 -6.06 10.71 0.36
N SER A 95 -7.35 10.40 0.19
CA SER A 95 -8.06 10.41 -1.11
C SER A 95 -8.04 11.77 -1.81
N HIS A 96 -7.93 12.88 -1.07
CA HIS A 96 -7.88 14.24 -1.61
C HIS A 96 -6.57 14.61 -2.33
N VAL A 97 -5.47 13.89 -2.08
CA VAL A 97 -4.26 14.02 -2.90
C VAL A 97 -4.56 13.48 -4.30
N THR A 98 -4.28 14.26 -5.33
CA THR A 98 -4.60 13.87 -6.71
C THR A 98 -3.83 12.61 -7.13
N ARG A 99 -4.45 11.76 -7.96
CA ARG A 99 -3.90 10.47 -8.40
C ARG A 99 -2.45 10.56 -8.86
N GLY A 100 -2.12 11.51 -9.74
CA GLY A 100 -0.76 11.66 -10.26
C GLY A 100 0.29 11.91 -9.17
N ARG A 101 -0.04 12.74 -8.17
CA ARG A 101 0.85 13.04 -7.04
C ARG A 101 0.98 11.86 -6.07
N ARG A 102 -0.12 11.14 -5.82
CA ARG A 102 -0.11 9.90 -5.03
C ARG A 102 0.76 8.83 -5.68
N ASN A 103 0.64 8.67 -6.99
CA ASN A 103 1.44 7.69 -7.74
C ASN A 103 2.91 8.10 -7.78
N LEU A 104 3.21 9.40 -7.86
CA LEU A 104 4.58 9.90 -7.74
C LEU A 104 5.17 9.57 -6.36
N ALA A 105 4.45 9.87 -5.28
CA ALA A 105 4.88 9.50 -3.93
C ALA A 105 5.07 7.98 -3.77
N SER A 106 4.17 7.16 -4.35
CA SER A 106 4.31 5.71 -4.36
C SER A 106 5.59 5.26 -5.05
N ASN A 107 5.93 5.85 -6.20
CA ASN A 107 7.20 5.58 -6.88
C ASN A 107 8.39 6.02 -6.03
N THR A 108 8.28 7.13 -5.30
CA THR A 108 9.32 7.55 -4.36
C THR A 108 9.50 6.53 -3.23
N VAL A 109 8.44 5.88 -2.72
CA VAL A 109 8.59 4.77 -1.76
C VAL A 109 9.44 3.64 -2.35
N HIS A 110 9.25 3.27 -3.63
CA HIS A 110 10.14 2.29 -4.26
C HIS A 110 11.60 2.77 -4.33
N LEU A 111 11.84 4.07 -4.55
CA LEU A 111 13.20 4.64 -4.48
C LEU A 111 13.78 4.59 -3.07
N LEU A 112 12.97 4.86 -2.03
CA LEU A 112 13.38 4.74 -0.63
C LEU A 112 13.80 3.31 -0.31
N ARG A 113 13.03 2.30 -0.74
CA ARG A 113 13.40 0.88 -0.62
C ARG A 113 14.74 0.59 -1.30
N HIS A 114 14.99 1.17 -2.48
CA HIS A 114 16.24 0.97 -3.21
C HIS A 114 17.47 1.54 -2.49
N ILE A 115 17.32 2.63 -1.75
CA ILE A 115 18.41 3.21 -0.93
C ILE A 115 18.49 2.60 0.48
N GLY A 116 17.80 1.49 0.74
CA GLY A 116 17.89 0.75 2.00
C GLY A 116 16.88 1.15 3.08
N ILE A 117 15.92 2.02 2.78
CA ILE A 117 14.88 2.41 3.74
C ILE A 117 13.65 1.53 3.56
N ASN A 118 13.37 0.68 4.56
CA ASN A 118 12.13 -0.08 4.59
C ASN A 118 10.94 0.89 4.64
N SER A 119 10.13 0.92 3.60
CA SER A 119 9.15 1.98 3.40
C SER A 119 7.87 1.52 2.73
N PHE A 120 6.75 2.15 3.08
CA PHE A 120 5.42 1.84 2.57
C PHE A 120 4.61 3.11 2.35
N GLN A 121 3.72 3.08 1.37
CA GLN A 121 2.65 4.08 1.23
C GLN A 121 1.31 3.38 1.43
N THR A 122 0.42 3.92 2.25
CA THR A 122 -0.94 3.41 2.40
C THR A 122 -2.00 4.50 2.30
N VAL A 123 -3.26 4.11 2.10
CA VAL A 123 -4.37 5.04 1.93
C VAL A 123 -4.87 5.47 3.31
N LEU A 124 -4.91 6.78 3.54
CA LEU A 124 -5.54 7.36 4.73
C LEU A 124 -7.05 7.50 4.48
N PHE A 125 -7.86 6.89 5.34
CA PHE A 125 -9.32 6.87 5.28
C PHE A 125 -9.86 6.40 3.91
N PRO A 126 -9.61 5.13 3.52
CA PRO A 126 -9.89 4.63 2.18
C PRO A 126 -11.37 4.71 1.75
N THR A 127 -12.29 4.79 2.71
CA THR A 127 -13.73 4.88 2.49
C THR A 127 -14.25 6.32 2.38
N ILE A 128 -13.44 7.33 2.72
CA ILE A 128 -13.84 8.74 2.73
C ILE A 128 -13.46 9.39 1.39
N ASN A 129 -14.42 10.07 0.75
CA ASN A 129 -14.19 10.75 -0.53
C ASN A 129 -13.32 12.02 -0.40
N PRO A 130 -12.72 12.49 -1.51
CA PRO A 130 -11.83 13.65 -1.52
C PRO A 130 -12.44 14.92 -0.91
N GLU A 131 -13.70 15.22 -1.22
CA GLU A 131 -14.38 16.44 -0.77
C GLU A 131 -14.57 16.42 0.75
N ARG A 132 -14.92 15.27 1.31
CA ARG A 132 -15.07 15.10 2.75
C ARG A 132 -13.72 15.17 3.45
N ILE A 133 -12.66 14.59 2.91
CA ILE A 133 -11.30 14.78 3.45
C ILE A 133 -10.93 16.26 3.47
N LYS A 134 -11.21 17.00 2.39
CA LYS A 134 -10.96 18.44 2.33
C LYS A 134 -11.73 19.17 3.43
N GLN A 135 -13.01 18.86 3.63
CA GLN A 135 -13.82 19.45 4.70
C GLN A 135 -13.22 19.15 6.09
N LEU A 136 -12.95 17.89 6.39
CA LEU A 136 -12.37 17.45 7.67
C LEU A 136 -11.05 18.17 7.96
N ASN A 137 -10.19 18.36 6.94
CA ASN A 137 -8.93 19.05 7.11
C ASN A 137 -9.07 20.53 7.54
N HIS A 138 -10.23 21.15 7.30
CA HIS A 138 -10.56 22.53 7.70
C HIS A 138 -11.49 22.60 8.92
N SER A 139 -12.02 21.48 9.39
CA SER A 139 -12.87 21.39 10.58
C SER A 139 -12.10 21.72 11.86
N SER A 140 -12.81 22.19 12.90
CA SER A 140 -12.22 22.33 14.24
C SER A 140 -11.91 20.96 14.87
N ILE A 141 -11.14 20.93 15.95
CA ILE A 141 -10.82 19.66 16.65
C ILE A 141 -12.09 19.05 17.25
N GLU A 142 -12.98 19.88 17.79
CA GLU A 142 -14.27 19.46 18.36
C GLU A 142 -15.13 18.80 17.28
N GLN A 143 -15.21 19.41 16.09
CA GLN A 143 -15.93 18.84 14.95
C GLN A 143 -15.32 17.51 14.46
N LEU A 144 -13.99 17.35 14.57
CA LEU A 144 -13.31 16.11 14.22
C LEU A 144 -13.60 14.99 15.22
N GLN A 145 -13.66 15.31 16.51
CA GLN A 145 -14.08 14.37 17.56
C GLN A 145 -15.52 13.90 17.35
N GLU A 146 -16.42 14.79 16.94
CA GLU A 146 -17.81 14.47 16.62
C GLU A 146 -17.96 13.67 15.30
N ALA A 147 -17.00 13.79 14.39
CA ALA A 147 -17.07 13.15 13.07
C ALA A 147 -16.96 11.62 13.09
N SER A 148 -16.72 11.01 14.26
CA SER A 148 -16.68 9.55 14.46
C SER A 148 -15.76 8.84 13.46
N LEU A 149 -14.55 9.40 13.25
CA LEU A 149 -13.55 8.82 12.37
C LEU A 149 -13.02 7.50 12.97
N ASP A 150 -12.93 6.46 12.14
CA ASP A 150 -12.47 5.14 12.58
C ASP A 150 -10.93 5.09 12.66
N ILE A 151 -10.38 5.71 13.70
CA ILE A 151 -8.92 5.81 13.87
C ILE A 151 -8.28 4.46 14.18
N ALA A 152 -9.00 3.57 14.86
CA ALA A 152 -8.52 2.23 15.18
C ALA A 152 -8.20 1.44 13.89
N SER A 153 -9.10 1.51 12.90
CA SER A 153 -8.85 0.90 11.59
C SER A 153 -7.65 1.53 10.85
N GLU A 154 -7.41 2.83 10.99
CA GLU A 154 -6.24 3.48 10.37
C GLU A 154 -4.92 3.05 11.02
N GLN A 155 -4.88 2.86 12.35
CA GLN A 155 -3.73 2.30 13.03
C GLN A 155 -3.48 0.85 12.62
N GLU A 156 -4.51 -0.01 12.67
CA GLU A 156 -4.40 -1.42 12.27
C GLU A 156 -3.89 -1.56 10.84
N ARG A 157 -4.34 -0.68 9.93
CA ARG A 157 -3.88 -0.64 8.54
C ARG A 157 -2.37 -0.47 8.42
N VAL A 158 -1.78 0.43 9.22
CA VAL A 158 -0.33 0.66 9.22
C VAL A 158 0.38 -0.64 9.59
N PHE A 159 0.03 -1.27 10.70
CA PHE A 159 0.65 -2.52 11.14
C PHE A 159 0.47 -3.64 10.10
N GLN A 160 -0.71 -3.75 9.51
CA GLN A 160 -1.00 -4.79 8.53
C GLN A 160 -0.16 -4.69 7.26
N VAL A 161 0.18 -3.50 6.79
CA VAL A 161 0.98 -3.35 5.55
C VAL A 161 2.47 -3.47 5.82
N VAL A 162 2.95 -3.01 6.99
CA VAL A 162 4.37 -3.08 7.34
C VAL A 162 4.78 -4.49 7.76
N ASP A 163 3.87 -5.29 8.33
CA ASP A 163 4.18 -6.66 8.76
C ASP A 163 4.13 -7.63 7.57
N PRO A 164 5.15 -8.49 7.40
CA PRO A 164 5.10 -9.52 6.38
C PRO A 164 3.98 -10.51 6.71
N VAL A 165 3.20 -10.87 5.69
CA VAL A 165 2.19 -11.93 5.76
C VAL A 165 2.87 -13.29 5.87
N LEU A 166 4.04 -13.44 5.25
CA LEU A 166 4.92 -14.59 5.39
C LEU A 166 6.37 -14.19 5.11
N GLU A 167 7.29 -14.96 5.67
CA GLU A 167 8.70 -14.93 5.34
C GLU A 167 9.12 -16.31 4.83
N THR A 168 9.74 -16.39 3.65
CA THR A 168 10.21 -17.65 3.06
C THR A 168 11.48 -17.42 2.27
N ASP A 169 12.53 -18.21 2.52
CA ASP A 169 13.80 -18.19 1.77
C ASP A 169 14.38 -16.78 1.59
N GLY A 170 14.36 -15.97 2.67
CA GLY A 170 14.85 -14.60 2.69
C GLY A 170 13.93 -13.58 2.00
N GLN A 171 12.80 -14.00 1.43
CA GLN A 171 11.79 -13.12 0.87
C GLN A 171 10.69 -12.82 1.90
N ARG A 172 10.30 -11.55 1.97
CA ARG A 172 9.17 -11.08 2.77
C ARG A 172 8.01 -10.74 1.85
N VAL A 173 6.88 -11.45 2.00
CA VAL A 173 5.66 -11.13 1.26
C VAL A 173 4.79 -10.25 2.14
N HIS A 174 4.43 -9.08 1.63
CA HIS A 174 3.56 -8.13 2.30
C HIS A 174 2.23 -8.05 1.55
N PHE A 175 1.20 -7.53 2.21
CA PHE A 175 0.05 -7.01 1.48
C PHE A 175 0.47 -5.80 0.64
N THR A 176 -0.17 -5.61 -0.53
CA THR A 176 -0.07 -4.35 -1.28
C THR A 176 -0.46 -3.20 -0.36
N SER A 177 0.39 -2.19 -0.21
CA SER A 177 0.10 -1.13 0.76
C SER A 177 -0.84 -0.06 0.18
N GLU A 178 -0.92 0.06 -1.16
CA GLU A 178 -1.76 1.04 -1.85
C GLU A 178 -2.25 0.58 -3.25
N LEU A 179 -3.08 1.39 -3.90
CA LEU A 179 -3.81 1.03 -5.12
C LEU A 179 -2.93 0.94 -6.38
N PHE A 180 -1.88 1.74 -6.49
CA PHE A 180 -0.98 1.73 -7.63
C PHE A 180 -0.16 0.43 -7.71
N GLU A 181 0.28 -0.15 -6.60
CA GLU A 181 0.87 -1.48 -6.50
C GLU A 181 -0.11 -2.57 -6.96
N VAL A 182 -1.40 -2.47 -6.57
CA VAL A 182 -2.45 -3.41 -7.03
C VAL A 182 -2.58 -3.38 -8.55
N ILE A 183 -2.65 -2.18 -9.14
CA ILE A 183 -2.74 -2.01 -10.60
C ILE A 183 -1.46 -2.50 -11.29
N ARG A 184 -0.27 -2.20 -10.74
CA ARG A 184 1.01 -2.70 -11.27
C ARG A 184 1.08 -4.23 -11.22
N ASN A 185 0.65 -4.87 -10.13
CA ASN A 185 0.55 -6.33 -10.06
C ASN A 185 -0.41 -6.91 -11.10
N LEU A 186 -1.54 -6.24 -11.38
CA LEU A 186 -2.45 -6.66 -12.44
C LEU A 186 -1.76 -6.63 -13.82
N HIS A 187 -1.00 -5.58 -14.12
CA HIS A 187 -0.21 -5.53 -15.35
C HIS A 187 0.90 -6.58 -15.38
N GLN A 188 1.61 -6.76 -14.26
CA GLN A 188 2.67 -7.76 -14.12
C GLN A 188 2.15 -9.17 -14.37
N TRP A 189 0.99 -9.52 -13.81
CA TRP A 189 0.37 -10.82 -14.07
C TRP A 189 0.06 -11.02 -15.55
N ASN A 190 -0.54 -10.02 -16.21
CA ASN A 190 -0.89 -10.11 -17.64
C ASN A 190 0.35 -10.20 -18.53
N HIS A 191 1.43 -9.50 -18.16
CA HIS A 191 2.70 -9.59 -18.84
C HIS A 191 3.30 -10.99 -18.67
N GLN A 192 3.39 -11.47 -17.43
CA GLN A 192 4.01 -12.76 -17.15
C GLN A 192 3.19 -13.93 -17.71
N ILE A 193 1.87 -13.95 -17.62
CA ILE A 193 1.08 -15.10 -18.09
C ILE A 193 1.13 -15.31 -19.61
N SER A 194 1.59 -14.30 -20.35
CA SER A 194 1.79 -14.40 -21.80
C SER A 194 3.06 -15.17 -22.17
N ASP A 195 4.01 -15.29 -21.25
CA ASP A 195 5.23 -16.07 -21.41
C ASP A 195 4.94 -17.57 -21.22
N PRO A 196 5.39 -18.47 -22.12
CA PRO A 196 5.13 -19.90 -22.03
C PRO A 196 5.63 -20.59 -20.74
N ASP A 197 6.78 -20.18 -20.22
CA ASP A 197 7.43 -20.83 -19.08
C ASP A 197 6.72 -20.49 -17.77
N THR A 198 6.41 -19.22 -17.57
CA THR A 198 5.58 -18.75 -16.45
C THR A 198 4.15 -19.28 -16.55
N LYS A 199 3.57 -19.38 -17.76
CA LYS A 199 2.23 -19.97 -17.97
C LYS A 199 2.20 -21.44 -17.58
N LYS A 200 3.24 -22.21 -17.94
CA LYS A 200 3.40 -23.60 -17.52
C LYS A 200 3.50 -23.73 -15.99
N LEU A 201 4.18 -22.79 -15.33
CA LEU A 201 4.28 -22.74 -13.87
C LEU A 201 2.94 -22.39 -13.21
N TRP A 202 2.22 -21.40 -13.76
CA TRP A 202 0.91 -20.97 -13.28
C TRP A 202 -0.13 -22.08 -13.35
N LYS A 203 -0.09 -22.90 -14.42
CA LYS A 203 -1.08 -23.93 -14.76
C LYS A 203 -2.48 -23.35 -14.91
N ARG A 204 -3.51 -24.18 -14.89
CA ARG A 204 -4.90 -23.73 -14.96
C ARG A 204 -5.49 -23.61 -13.56
N ARG A 205 -6.07 -22.45 -13.20
CA ARG A 205 -6.54 -22.16 -11.83
C ARG A 205 -7.97 -21.64 -11.79
N THR A 206 -8.76 -22.12 -10.82
CA THR A 206 -10.11 -21.63 -10.56
C THR A 206 -10.07 -20.30 -9.80
N VAL A 207 -10.71 -19.27 -10.34
CA VAL A 207 -10.72 -17.92 -9.78
C VAL A 207 -12.14 -17.39 -9.68
N THR A 208 -12.49 -16.86 -8.51
CA THR A 208 -13.78 -16.18 -8.26
C THR A 208 -13.63 -14.67 -8.33
N TYR A 209 -12.59 -14.11 -7.73
CA TYR A 209 -12.40 -12.67 -7.58
C TYR A 209 -11.29 -12.16 -8.50
N PHE A 210 -11.60 -11.14 -9.28
CA PHE A 210 -10.70 -10.52 -10.24
C PHE A 210 -10.57 -9.03 -9.92
N VAL A 211 -9.34 -8.51 -9.88
CA VAL A 211 -9.13 -7.07 -9.96
C VAL A 211 -9.35 -6.64 -11.41
N PHE A 212 -10.04 -5.52 -11.60
CA PHE A 212 -10.33 -4.93 -12.91
C PHE A 212 -9.78 -3.50 -12.97
N ASP A 213 -8.99 -3.21 -14.01
CA ASP A 213 -8.59 -1.85 -14.36
C ASP A 213 -9.41 -1.36 -15.56
N SER A 214 -10.22 -0.31 -15.36
CA SER A 214 -11.08 0.24 -16.40
C SER A 214 -10.31 0.93 -17.53
N ALA A 215 -9.11 1.45 -17.24
CA ALA A 215 -8.29 2.16 -18.22
C ALA A 215 -7.69 1.20 -19.24
N SER A 216 -7.03 0.13 -18.79
CA SER A 216 -6.43 -0.89 -19.66
C SER A 216 -7.40 -2.00 -20.08
N LYS A 217 -8.57 -2.10 -19.43
CA LYS A 217 -9.54 -3.21 -19.58
C LYS A 217 -8.95 -4.59 -19.26
N LEU A 218 -7.89 -4.62 -18.44
CA LEU A 218 -7.25 -5.84 -18.01
C LEU A 218 -7.86 -6.35 -16.70
N PHE A 219 -7.72 -7.66 -16.50
CA PHE A 219 -8.12 -8.34 -15.28
C PHE A 219 -6.95 -9.17 -14.75
N ALA A 220 -6.94 -9.45 -13.45
CA ALA A 220 -6.02 -10.41 -12.85
C ALA A 220 -6.64 -11.03 -11.59
N PRO A 221 -6.23 -12.24 -11.17
CA PRO A 221 -6.70 -12.86 -9.94
C PRO A 221 -6.44 -11.96 -8.73
N SER A 222 -7.46 -11.66 -7.93
CA SER A 222 -7.34 -10.69 -6.84
C SER A 222 -6.31 -11.11 -5.78
N LYS A 223 -6.14 -12.41 -5.58
CA LYS A 223 -5.12 -12.96 -4.68
C LYS A 223 -3.71 -12.62 -5.15
N PHE A 224 -3.42 -12.66 -6.45
CA PHE A 224 -2.12 -12.24 -6.98
C PHE A 224 -1.89 -10.75 -6.76
N CYS A 225 -2.92 -9.94 -7.02
CA CYS A 225 -2.83 -8.48 -6.92
C CYS A 225 -2.75 -7.94 -5.49
N ALA A 226 -3.05 -8.74 -4.46
CA ALA A 226 -3.12 -8.28 -3.07
C ALA A 226 -1.80 -8.36 -2.31
N TYR A 227 -0.72 -8.86 -2.91
CA TYR A 227 0.56 -9.05 -2.24
C TYR A 227 1.72 -8.49 -3.05
N VAL A 228 2.81 -8.15 -2.37
CA VAL A 228 4.04 -7.57 -2.93
C VAL A 228 5.27 -8.16 -2.23
N ILE A 229 6.44 -8.01 -2.85
CA ILE A 229 7.72 -8.49 -2.33
C ILE A 229 8.68 -7.29 -2.29
N PRO A 230 8.49 -6.33 -1.37
CA PRO A 230 9.10 -5.00 -1.42
C PRO A 230 10.63 -5.02 -1.31
N ASN A 231 11.21 -6.07 -0.71
CA ASN A 231 12.63 -6.17 -0.42
C ASN A 231 13.33 -7.06 -1.45
N GLN A 232 13.72 -6.47 -2.57
CA GLN A 232 14.84 -6.95 -3.37
C GLN A 232 15.68 -5.74 -3.73
N SER A 233 16.88 -5.62 -3.15
CA SER A 233 17.86 -4.64 -3.60
C SER A 233 18.37 -5.06 -4.98
N SER A 234 17.55 -4.84 -6.01
CA SER A 234 17.95 -5.02 -7.40
C SER A 234 18.62 -3.75 -7.90
N SER A 235 19.51 -3.85 -8.89
CA SER A 235 20.03 -2.67 -9.58
C SER A 235 18.87 -1.82 -10.13
N ILE A 236 19.03 -0.49 -10.19
CA ILE A 236 18.01 0.44 -10.72
C ILE A 236 17.51 0.02 -12.10
N GLN A 237 18.34 -0.70 -12.89
CA GLN A 237 18.03 -1.16 -14.24
C GLN A 237 16.96 -2.27 -14.32
N GLN A 238 16.60 -2.94 -13.22
CA GLN A 238 15.57 -4.01 -13.18
C GLN A 238 14.18 -3.50 -12.71
N THR A 239 13.91 -2.20 -12.87
CA THR A 239 12.83 -1.44 -12.21
C THR A 239 11.37 -1.84 -12.49
N PRO A 240 10.95 -2.35 -13.68
CA PRO A 240 9.52 -2.42 -14.00
C PRO A 240 8.71 -3.29 -13.02
N ALA A 241 9.33 -4.38 -12.54
CA ALA A 241 8.71 -5.35 -11.64
C ALA A 241 9.28 -5.30 -10.20
N ALA A 242 10.23 -4.40 -9.92
CA ALA A 242 10.87 -4.33 -8.61
C ALA A 242 9.84 -4.08 -7.51
N GLY A 243 9.81 -4.97 -6.52
CA GLY A 243 8.88 -4.92 -5.39
C GLY A 243 7.51 -5.57 -5.64
N LEU A 244 7.18 -5.99 -6.88
CA LEU A 244 5.87 -6.56 -7.21
C LEU A 244 5.82 -8.06 -6.96
N MET A 245 4.61 -8.63 -6.95
CA MET A 245 4.42 -10.08 -6.97
C MET A 245 4.75 -10.63 -8.36
N ASP A 246 5.37 -11.80 -8.39
CA ASP A 246 5.65 -12.55 -9.62
C ASP A 246 5.03 -13.96 -9.56
N ILE A 247 4.76 -14.56 -10.73
CA ILE A 247 4.13 -15.89 -10.84
C ILE A 247 4.92 -16.99 -10.14
N ALA A 248 6.25 -16.94 -10.15
CA ALA A 248 7.07 -17.99 -9.55
C ALA A 248 6.97 -17.95 -8.02
N THR A 249 7.15 -16.78 -7.43
CA THR A 249 6.98 -16.59 -5.99
C THR A 249 5.54 -16.88 -5.57
N TYR A 250 4.54 -16.38 -6.31
CA TYR A 250 3.14 -16.67 -6.05
C TYR A 250 2.87 -18.18 -5.98
N CYS A 251 3.33 -18.95 -6.98
CA CYS A 251 3.06 -20.38 -7.05
C CYS A 251 3.74 -21.16 -5.92
N LYS A 252 4.95 -20.74 -5.53
CA LYS A 252 5.69 -21.34 -4.41
C LYS A 252 4.99 -21.11 -3.08
N VAL A 253 4.56 -19.88 -2.82
CA VAL A 253 3.89 -19.48 -1.57
C VAL A 253 2.50 -20.12 -1.47
N ASP A 254 1.74 -20.11 -2.56
CA ASP A 254 0.38 -20.66 -2.62
C ASP A 254 0.31 -22.15 -2.29
N GLN A 255 1.37 -22.91 -2.60
CA GLN A 255 1.45 -24.34 -2.29
C GLN A 255 1.91 -24.62 -0.85
N SER A 256 2.67 -23.71 -0.26
CA SER A 256 3.39 -23.96 1.00
C SER A 256 2.73 -23.32 2.23
N TYR A 257 1.93 -22.26 2.05
CA TYR A 257 1.47 -21.45 3.18
C TYR A 257 -0.05 -21.25 3.21
N ARG A 258 -0.71 -21.84 4.23
CA ARG A 258 -2.17 -21.74 4.42
C ARG A 258 -2.66 -20.30 4.67
N GLY A 259 -1.82 -19.45 5.25
CA GLY A 259 -2.18 -18.05 5.52
C GLY A 259 -2.19 -17.17 4.26
N PHE A 260 -1.64 -17.65 3.14
CA PHE A 260 -1.76 -17.03 1.83
C PHE A 260 -3.13 -17.41 1.28
N ASP A 261 -4.15 -16.65 1.65
CA ASP A 261 -5.56 -17.01 1.45
C ASP A 261 -6.28 -15.98 0.57
N GLY A 262 -7.21 -16.47 -0.25
CA GLY A 262 -8.02 -15.65 -1.15
C GLY A 262 -9.04 -14.79 -0.42
N GLN A 263 -9.59 -15.26 0.71
CA GLN A 263 -10.50 -14.44 1.52
C GLN A 263 -9.74 -13.29 2.19
N ARG A 264 -8.56 -13.53 2.77
CA ARG A 264 -7.68 -12.47 3.31
C ARG A 264 -7.32 -11.43 2.26
N ALA A 265 -6.91 -11.88 1.07
CA ALA A 265 -6.61 -10.97 -0.05
C ALA A 265 -7.80 -10.08 -0.40
N ARG A 266 -9.00 -10.66 -0.57
CA ARG A 266 -10.22 -9.91 -0.86
C ARG A 266 -10.57 -8.90 0.24
N VAL A 267 -10.51 -9.33 1.50
CA VAL A 267 -10.81 -8.47 2.65
C VAL A 267 -9.84 -7.31 2.67
N HIS A 268 -8.54 -7.57 2.50
CA HIS A 268 -7.53 -6.52 2.45
C HIS A 268 -7.82 -5.49 1.33
N LEU A 269 -8.02 -5.94 0.09
CA LEU A 269 -8.31 -5.03 -1.03
C LEU A 269 -9.57 -4.17 -0.79
N THR A 270 -10.63 -4.77 -0.25
CA THR A 270 -11.92 -4.08 -0.12
C THR A 270 -12.05 -3.24 1.15
N LYS A 271 -11.52 -3.71 2.28
CA LYS A 271 -11.58 -3.00 3.56
C LYS A 271 -10.44 -2.02 3.74
N ASN A 272 -9.23 -2.39 3.32
CA ASN A 272 -8.04 -1.59 3.62
C ASN A 272 -7.59 -0.65 2.52
N LEU A 273 -7.85 -1.02 1.27
CA LEU A 273 -7.56 -0.14 0.13
C LEU A 273 -8.82 0.57 -0.40
N GLY A 274 -9.98 0.28 0.18
CA GLY A 274 -11.26 0.88 -0.21
C GLY A 274 -11.75 0.46 -1.59
N MET A 275 -11.19 -0.62 -2.16
CA MET A 275 -11.64 -1.13 -3.45
C MET A 275 -13.08 -1.64 -3.36
N LYS A 276 -13.83 -1.49 -4.44
CA LYS A 276 -15.25 -1.82 -4.49
C LYS A 276 -15.48 -3.11 -5.26
N LEU A 277 -16.34 -3.96 -4.72
CA LEU A 277 -16.95 -5.04 -5.51
C LEU A 277 -17.94 -4.40 -6.49
N SER A 278 -17.71 -4.58 -7.78
CA SER A 278 -18.58 -4.05 -8.82
C SER A 278 -19.87 -4.84 -8.90
N ALA A 279 -20.98 -4.14 -9.15
CA ALA A 279 -22.19 -4.76 -9.65
C ALA A 279 -21.97 -5.27 -11.09
N PRO A 280 -22.77 -6.25 -11.55
CA PRO A 280 -22.79 -6.67 -12.95
C PRO A 280 -22.95 -5.47 -13.90
N SER A 281 -22.21 -5.47 -15.01
CA SER A 281 -22.21 -4.37 -15.96
C SER A 281 -21.81 -4.89 -17.33
N VAL A 282 -22.63 -4.64 -18.34
CA VAL A 282 -22.40 -5.04 -19.73
C VAL A 282 -21.00 -4.65 -20.23
N THR A 283 -20.50 -3.48 -19.82
CA THR A 283 -19.16 -3.01 -20.22
C THR A 283 -18.05 -3.85 -19.59
N ILE A 284 -18.16 -4.18 -18.31
CA ILE A 284 -17.17 -5.00 -17.61
C ILE A 284 -17.25 -6.45 -18.11
N ASP A 285 -18.46 -6.97 -18.26
CA ASP A 285 -18.72 -8.35 -18.69
C ASP A 285 -18.13 -8.60 -20.09
N ARG A 286 -18.37 -7.70 -21.05
CA ARG A 286 -17.78 -7.80 -22.40
C ARG A 286 -16.26 -7.70 -22.39
N ALA A 287 -15.70 -6.80 -21.58
CA ALA A 287 -14.25 -6.70 -21.43
C ALA A 287 -13.66 -7.99 -20.84
N PHE A 288 -14.34 -8.56 -19.84
CA PHE A 288 -13.94 -9.79 -19.18
C PHE A 288 -14.00 -10.99 -20.12
N GLU A 289 -15.06 -11.13 -20.92
CA GLU A 289 -15.17 -12.20 -21.93
C GLU A 289 -14.00 -12.14 -22.92
N THR A 290 -13.70 -10.94 -23.43
CA THR A 290 -12.58 -10.72 -24.37
C THR A 290 -11.24 -11.08 -23.73
N TRP A 291 -11.03 -10.67 -22.48
CA TRP A 291 -9.82 -10.98 -21.73
C TRP A 291 -9.71 -12.48 -21.41
N LEU A 292 -10.82 -13.13 -21.03
CA LEU A 292 -10.88 -14.54 -20.65
C LEU A 292 -10.60 -15.44 -21.84
N GLN A 293 -11.10 -15.12 -23.04
CA GLN A 293 -10.80 -15.87 -24.26
C GLN A 293 -9.29 -15.97 -24.54
N ARG A 294 -8.52 -14.94 -24.18
CA ARG A 294 -7.05 -14.94 -24.34
C ARG A 294 -6.34 -15.75 -23.24
N ASN A 295 -7.02 -16.01 -22.13
CA ASN A 295 -6.44 -16.56 -20.90
C ASN A 295 -7.14 -17.86 -20.44
N ASP A 296 -7.97 -18.48 -21.27
CA ASP A 296 -8.82 -19.64 -20.98
C ASP A 296 -8.06 -20.90 -20.54
N SER A 297 -6.84 -21.03 -21.04
CA SER A 297 -5.85 -22.06 -20.74
C SER A 297 -5.18 -21.86 -19.39
N SER A 298 -5.26 -20.65 -18.83
CA SER A 298 -4.67 -20.28 -17.53
C SER A 298 -5.74 -20.09 -16.44
N ILE A 299 -6.98 -19.79 -16.82
CA ILE A 299 -8.07 -19.41 -15.90
C ILE A 299 -9.30 -20.30 -16.10
N VAL A 300 -9.85 -20.79 -14.99
CA VAL A 300 -11.22 -21.30 -14.89
C VAL A 300 -12.01 -20.33 -14.04
N VAL A 301 -13.16 -19.88 -14.53
CA VAL A 301 -14.06 -19.06 -13.70
C VAL A 301 -14.83 -19.99 -12.76
N HIS A 302 -14.91 -19.60 -11.49
CA HIS A 302 -15.65 -20.35 -10.48
C HIS A 302 -17.14 -20.52 -10.90
N PRO A 303 -17.81 -21.65 -10.59
CA PRO A 303 -19.21 -21.90 -11.00
C PRO A 303 -20.21 -20.82 -10.59
N ASN A 304 -19.97 -20.16 -9.45
CA ASN A 304 -20.80 -19.03 -8.98
C ASN A 304 -20.57 -17.72 -9.76
N GLY A 305 -19.81 -17.76 -10.86
CA GLY A 305 -19.50 -16.61 -11.69
C GLY A 305 -18.31 -15.78 -11.20
N PRO A 306 -17.80 -14.87 -12.05
CA PRO A 306 -16.73 -13.95 -11.70
C PRO A 306 -17.26 -12.81 -10.83
N LYS A 307 -16.41 -12.30 -9.94
CA LYS A 307 -16.66 -11.11 -9.11
C LYS A 307 -15.54 -10.11 -9.34
N PHE A 308 -15.89 -8.89 -9.71
CA PHE A 308 -14.92 -7.85 -10.06
C PHE A 308 -14.67 -6.90 -8.91
N ILE A 309 -13.40 -6.64 -8.60
CA ILE A 309 -12.93 -5.69 -7.61
C ILE A 309 -12.26 -4.55 -8.38
N ARG A 310 -12.74 -3.32 -8.19
CA ARG A 310 -12.22 -2.13 -8.86
C ARG A 310 -11.72 -1.09 -7.86
N ALA A 311 -10.81 -0.23 -8.29
CA ALA A 311 -10.42 0.92 -7.49
C ALA A 311 -11.65 1.78 -7.11
N PRO A 312 -11.61 2.48 -5.97
CA PRO A 312 -12.67 3.43 -5.62
C PRO A 312 -12.79 4.54 -6.68
N ASP A 313 -13.97 5.14 -6.81
CA ASP A 313 -14.25 6.10 -7.89
C ASP A 313 -13.37 7.37 -7.85
N TRP A 314 -12.70 7.64 -6.72
CA TRP A 314 -11.77 8.76 -6.57
C TRP A 314 -10.35 8.49 -7.10
N TYR A 315 -10.04 7.25 -7.50
CA TYR A 315 -8.71 6.83 -7.96
C TYR A 315 -8.60 6.79 -9.49
#